data_AF-A0A9D6SD56-F1
#
_entry.id   AF-A0A9D6SD56-F1
#
_cell.length_a   1.000
_cell.length_b   1.000
_cell.length_c   1.000
_cell.angle_alpha   90.00
_cell.angle_beta   90.00
_cell.angle_gamma   90.00
#
_symmetry.space_group_name_H-M   'P 1'
#
loop_
_entity.id
_entity.type
_entity.pdbx_description
1 polymer ?
#
loop_
_entity_poly.entity_id
_entity_poly.type
_entity_poly.pdbx_seq_one_letter_code
_entity_poly.pdbx_strand_id
1 'polypeptide(L)'
;AVNDARTKHLFDNRYGTGQSTLDGILRATNHLLAGSRFVVAGYGWCGRGIAQRARGMGAHVAVAEVDAVKGLEAHMDGFQVLPLLEAAGFGDIFVTVTGNKHVLRGDHFERMKDGAILANSGHFNVEIDLPALERLAREKRRVRDHLEEYLLRDGRRILLLGEGRLINLAAAEGHPAAVMDMSFANQSLSVEYLVKQGRSLGNTVHPVPAEIDRRVACMKLASLGIGIDTLTPDQERYRETWSEGT
;
A
#
# COMPACT_ATOMS: atom_id res chain seq x y z
N ALA A 1 15.51 10.02 6.32
CA ALA A 1 14.35 9.16 6.05
C ALA A 1 13.70 9.59 4.75
N VAL A 2 14.13 9.02 3.62
CA VAL A 2 13.57 9.35 2.28
C VAL A 2 12.11 8.89 2.15
N ASN A 3 11.73 7.81 2.83
CA ASN A 3 10.35 7.34 2.84
C ASN A 3 9.36 8.43 3.29
N ASP A 4 9.77 9.35 4.16
CA ASP A 4 8.90 10.36 4.75
C ASP A 4 8.82 11.64 3.91
N ALA A 5 9.57 11.75 2.80
CA ALA A 5 9.43 12.85 1.85
C ALA A 5 8.03 12.81 1.20
N ARG A 6 7.40 13.97 1.03
CA ARG A 6 6.03 14.08 0.50
C ARG A 6 5.95 13.54 -0.91
N THR A 7 6.92 13.85 -1.76
CA THR A 7 7.02 13.31 -3.13
C THR A 7 7.35 11.82 -3.19
N LYS A 8 7.67 11.19 -2.04
CA LYS A 8 7.78 9.75 -1.89
C LYS A 8 6.45 9.17 -1.40
N HIS A 9 6.12 9.29 -0.11
CA HIS A 9 5.00 8.53 0.46
C HIS A 9 3.61 8.93 -0.04
N LEU A 10 3.39 10.19 -0.46
CA LEU A 10 2.08 10.58 -1.01
C LEU A 10 1.84 10.01 -2.41
N PHE A 11 2.91 9.61 -3.11
CA PHE A 11 2.85 9.19 -4.51
C PHE A 11 3.23 7.73 -4.72
N ASP A 12 4.43 7.34 -4.31
CA ASP A 12 4.95 5.96 -4.40
C ASP A 12 4.06 4.99 -3.63
N ASN A 13 3.88 5.24 -2.34
CA ASN A 13 3.10 4.35 -1.48
C ASN A 13 1.62 4.34 -1.92
N ARG A 14 1.05 5.49 -2.32
CA ARG A 14 -0.38 5.56 -2.68
C ARG A 14 -0.68 5.09 -4.09
N TYR A 15 -0.06 5.71 -5.09
CA TYR A 15 -0.37 5.45 -6.50
C TYR A 15 0.40 4.24 -7.03
N GLY A 16 1.69 4.13 -6.70
CA GLY A 16 2.55 3.02 -7.10
C GLY A 16 2.07 1.69 -6.53
N THR A 17 1.94 1.59 -5.21
CA THR A 17 1.48 0.34 -4.57
C THR A 17 0.05 0.01 -4.99
N GLY A 18 -0.86 0.99 -4.98
CA GLY A 18 -2.24 0.78 -5.38
C GLY A 18 -2.39 0.14 -6.76
N GLN A 19 -1.70 0.64 -7.79
CA GLN A 19 -1.78 0.07 -9.13
C GLN A 19 -1.09 -1.31 -9.21
N SER A 20 0.14 -1.40 -8.71
CA SER A 20 0.97 -2.59 -8.88
C SER A 20 0.51 -3.80 -8.07
N THR A 21 -0.13 -3.59 -6.92
CA THR A 21 -0.76 -4.67 -6.14
C THR A 21 -1.88 -5.34 -6.93
N LEU A 22 -2.75 -4.55 -7.56
CA LEU A 22 -3.84 -5.10 -8.36
C LEU A 22 -3.29 -5.80 -9.62
N ASP A 23 -2.25 -5.24 -10.28
CA ASP A 23 -1.58 -5.91 -11.40
C ASP A 23 -1.03 -7.30 -10.98
N GLY A 24 -0.32 -7.39 -9.85
CA GLY A 24 0.19 -8.66 -9.32
C GLY A 24 -0.91 -9.68 -9.02
N ILE A 25 -2.02 -9.24 -8.43
CA ILE A 25 -3.18 -10.11 -8.16
C ILE A 25 -3.77 -10.63 -9.47
N LEU A 26 -3.98 -9.75 -10.46
CA LEU A 26 -4.59 -10.12 -11.74
C LEU A 26 -3.69 -11.07 -12.55
N ARG A 27 -2.38 -10.83 -12.60
CA ARG A 27 -1.42 -11.73 -13.28
C ARG A 27 -1.34 -13.10 -12.62
N ALA A 28 -1.36 -13.14 -11.29
CA ALA A 28 -1.29 -14.40 -10.53
C ALA A 28 -2.58 -15.22 -10.61
N THR A 29 -3.75 -14.59 -10.75
CA THR A 29 -5.05 -15.26 -10.55
C THR A 29 -6.00 -15.24 -11.74
N ASN A 30 -5.92 -14.22 -12.60
CA ASN A 30 -6.95 -13.89 -13.59
C ASN A 30 -8.36 -13.76 -12.98
N HIS A 31 -8.46 -13.37 -11.70
CA HIS A 31 -9.72 -13.26 -10.98
C HIS A 31 -10.50 -11.99 -11.38
N LEU A 32 -11.82 -12.10 -11.54
CA LEU A 32 -12.69 -10.95 -11.77
C LEU A 32 -12.87 -10.16 -10.47
N LEU A 33 -12.48 -8.88 -10.45
CA LEU A 33 -12.64 -8.04 -9.25
C LEU A 33 -14.04 -7.42 -9.11
N ALA A 34 -14.75 -7.24 -10.22
CA ALA A 34 -16.08 -6.64 -10.21
C ALA A 34 -17.07 -7.54 -9.43
N GLY A 35 -17.70 -6.98 -8.39
CA GLY A 35 -18.60 -7.70 -7.49
C GLY A 35 -17.90 -8.52 -6.39
N SER A 36 -16.57 -8.61 -6.39
CA SER A 36 -15.81 -9.34 -5.37
C SER A 36 -15.71 -8.55 -4.07
N ARG A 37 -15.73 -9.24 -2.93
CA ARG A 37 -15.56 -8.65 -1.60
C ARG A 37 -14.08 -8.56 -1.27
N PHE A 38 -13.50 -7.37 -1.47
CA PHE A 38 -12.06 -7.12 -1.39
C PHE A 38 -11.72 -6.50 -0.03
N VAL A 39 -10.96 -7.23 0.78
CA VAL A 39 -10.60 -6.83 2.15
C VAL A 39 -9.18 -6.27 2.16
N VAL A 40 -9.02 -5.04 2.63
CA VAL A 40 -7.71 -4.39 2.84
C VAL A 40 -7.44 -4.30 4.34
N ALA A 41 -6.38 -4.95 4.80
CA ALA A 41 -5.93 -4.82 6.19
C ALA A 41 -4.84 -3.74 6.27
N GLY A 42 -5.20 -2.60 6.86
CA GLY A 42 -4.39 -1.38 6.94
C GLY A 42 -4.84 -0.31 5.95
N TYR A 43 -5.00 0.93 6.43
CA TYR A 43 -5.46 2.09 5.67
C TYR A 43 -4.46 3.25 5.74
N GLY A 44 -3.16 2.91 5.77
CA GLY A 44 -2.07 3.85 5.49
C GLY A 44 -2.04 4.30 4.03
N TRP A 45 -0.96 4.96 3.59
CA TRP A 45 -0.83 5.45 2.21
C TRP A 45 -1.01 4.34 1.15
N CYS A 46 -0.40 3.17 1.38
CA CYS A 46 -0.57 2.00 0.53
C CYS A 46 -2.00 1.46 0.55
N GLY A 47 -2.61 1.31 1.73
CA GLY A 47 -3.99 0.85 1.90
C GLY A 47 -5.00 1.73 1.18
N ARG A 48 -4.88 3.06 1.30
CA ARG A 48 -5.69 4.04 0.55
C ARG A 48 -5.57 3.84 -0.96
N GLY A 49 -4.35 3.59 -1.44
CA GLY A 49 -4.06 3.27 -2.83
C GLY A 49 -4.81 2.03 -3.31
N ILE A 50 -4.60 0.92 -2.61
CA ILE A 50 -5.19 -0.39 -2.95
C ILE A 50 -6.72 -0.33 -2.92
N ALA A 51 -7.30 0.20 -1.85
CA ALA A 51 -8.75 0.31 -1.68
C ALA A 51 -9.39 1.13 -2.81
N GLN A 52 -8.79 2.27 -3.16
CA GLN A 52 -9.31 3.12 -4.25
C GLN A 52 -9.26 2.42 -5.61
N ARG A 53 -8.21 1.65 -5.92
CA ARG A 53 -8.08 0.94 -7.20
C ARG A 53 -9.01 -0.27 -7.25
N ALA A 54 -9.10 -1.05 -6.18
CA ALA A 54 -10.03 -2.17 -6.10
C ALA A 54 -11.49 -1.71 -6.31
N ARG A 55 -11.91 -0.63 -5.64
CA ARG A 55 -13.23 -0.02 -5.88
C ARG A 55 -13.38 0.49 -7.32
N GLY A 56 -12.35 1.13 -7.87
CA GLY A 56 -12.36 1.58 -9.27
C GLY A 56 -12.53 0.44 -10.28
N MET A 57 -12.18 -0.80 -9.91
CA MET A 57 -12.40 -2.01 -10.70
C MET A 57 -13.71 -2.74 -10.36
N GLY A 58 -14.60 -2.11 -9.59
CA GLY A 58 -15.94 -2.62 -9.27
C GLY A 58 -16.01 -3.55 -8.07
N ALA A 59 -14.95 -3.67 -7.26
CA ALA A 59 -14.98 -4.48 -6.04
C ALA A 59 -15.75 -3.80 -4.89
N HIS A 60 -16.38 -4.61 -4.04
CA HIS A 60 -16.92 -4.17 -2.75
C HIS A 60 -15.81 -4.19 -1.71
N VAL A 61 -15.30 -3.01 -1.35
CA VAL A 61 -14.11 -2.89 -0.50
C VAL A 61 -14.48 -2.77 0.98
N ALA A 62 -13.89 -3.65 1.79
CA ALA A 62 -13.89 -3.56 3.24
C ALA A 62 -12.48 -3.28 3.76
N VAL A 63 -12.37 -2.47 4.81
CA VAL A 63 -11.10 -2.06 5.43
C VAL A 63 -11.09 -2.54 6.89
N ALA A 64 -9.98 -3.14 7.30
CA ALA A 64 -9.68 -3.42 8.70
C ALA A 64 -8.56 -2.49 9.17
N GLU A 65 -8.82 -1.71 10.21
CA GLU A 65 -7.87 -0.76 10.80
C GLU A 65 -7.91 -0.79 12.32
N VAL A 66 -6.74 -0.54 12.92
CA VAL A 66 -6.55 -0.40 14.36
C VAL A 66 -6.48 1.07 14.78
N ASP A 67 -6.13 1.95 13.85
CA ASP A 67 -6.06 3.40 14.07
C ASP A 67 -7.44 4.02 13.83
N ALA A 68 -8.01 4.63 14.87
CA ALA A 68 -9.36 5.19 14.81
C ALA A 68 -9.51 6.31 13.78
N VAL A 69 -8.46 7.13 13.57
CA VAL A 69 -8.50 8.24 12.59
C VAL A 69 -8.51 7.68 11.18
N LYS A 70 -7.64 6.69 10.90
CA LYS A 70 -7.60 6.04 9.58
C LYS A 70 -8.85 5.21 9.31
N GLY A 71 -9.40 4.56 10.32
CA GLY A 71 -10.69 3.87 10.24
C GLY A 71 -11.84 4.83 9.93
N LEU A 72 -11.89 5.98 10.61
CA LEU A 72 -12.88 7.02 10.31
C LEU A 72 -12.71 7.57 8.89
N GLU A 73 -11.46 7.82 8.45
CA GLU A 73 -11.19 8.25 7.08
C GLU A 73 -11.63 7.21 6.05
N ALA A 74 -11.36 5.92 6.26
CA ALA A 74 -11.82 4.85 5.38
C ALA A 74 -13.35 4.83 5.26
N HIS A 75 -14.05 5.04 6.38
CA HIS A 75 -15.50 5.17 6.38
C HIS A 75 -15.98 6.39 5.58
N MET A 76 -15.36 7.56 5.79
CA MET A 76 -15.69 8.79 5.06
C MET A 76 -15.36 8.72 3.56
N ASP A 77 -14.35 7.93 3.20
CA ASP A 77 -14.02 7.62 1.81
C ASP A 77 -15.04 6.66 1.17
N GLY A 78 -15.99 6.11 1.93
CA GLY A 78 -17.08 5.25 1.46
C GLY A 78 -16.76 3.76 1.48
N PHE A 79 -15.80 3.33 2.30
CA PHE A 79 -15.49 1.92 2.51
C PHE A 79 -16.18 1.35 3.75
N GLN A 80 -16.52 0.06 3.71
CA GLN A 80 -17.02 -0.63 4.89
C GLN A 80 -15.85 -0.87 5.85
N VAL A 81 -15.99 -0.50 7.13
CA VAL A 81 -14.91 -0.66 8.14
C VAL A 81 -15.33 -1.70 9.17
N LEU A 82 -14.54 -2.77 9.31
CA LEU A 82 -14.88 -3.92 10.13
C LEU A 82 -13.66 -4.49 10.88
N PRO A 83 -13.88 -5.21 12.00
CA PRO A 83 -12.88 -6.14 12.51
C PRO A 83 -12.48 -7.18 11.46
N LEU A 84 -11.19 -7.46 11.33
CA LEU A 84 -10.68 -8.40 10.32
C LEU A 84 -11.23 -9.83 10.48
N LEU A 85 -11.54 -10.25 11.72
CA LEU A 85 -12.15 -11.55 12.01
C LEU A 85 -13.58 -11.69 11.45
N GLU A 86 -14.31 -10.58 11.38
CA GLU A 86 -15.63 -10.54 10.74
C GLU A 86 -15.49 -10.59 9.21
N ALA A 87 -14.59 -9.77 8.67
CA ALA A 87 -14.30 -9.74 7.23
C ALA A 87 -13.82 -11.09 6.69
N ALA A 88 -13.09 -11.87 7.49
CA ALA A 88 -12.64 -13.21 7.15
C ALA A 88 -13.80 -14.14 6.74
N GLY A 89 -14.98 -13.99 7.32
CA GLY A 89 -16.13 -14.85 7.04
C GLY A 89 -16.76 -14.65 5.66
N PHE A 90 -16.50 -13.53 4.98
CA PHE A 90 -17.17 -13.21 3.72
C PHE A 90 -16.25 -12.78 2.57
N GLY A 91 -15.03 -12.32 2.87
CA GLY A 91 -14.09 -11.78 1.88
C GLY A 91 -13.69 -12.80 0.82
N ASP A 92 -13.52 -12.33 -0.42
CA ASP A 92 -13.00 -13.08 -1.57
C ASP A 92 -11.48 -12.95 -1.64
N ILE A 93 -10.99 -11.72 -1.50
CA ILE A 93 -9.59 -11.36 -1.65
C ILE A 93 -9.18 -10.57 -0.42
N PHE A 94 -8.04 -10.92 0.17
CA PHE A 94 -7.47 -10.27 1.34
C PHE A 94 -6.09 -9.74 0.99
N VAL A 95 -5.87 -8.44 1.20
CA VAL A 95 -4.57 -7.80 1.02
C VAL A 95 -4.09 -7.22 2.35
N THR A 96 -2.99 -7.75 2.87
CA THR A 96 -2.30 -7.17 4.03
C THR A 96 -1.33 -6.08 3.60
N VAL A 97 -1.40 -4.92 4.26
CA VAL A 97 -0.56 -3.77 3.95
C VAL A 97 -0.32 -2.90 5.20
N THR A 98 -0.03 -3.56 6.32
CA THR A 98 0.06 -2.91 7.64
C THR A 98 1.48 -2.55 8.05
N GLY A 99 2.48 -3.24 7.49
CA GLY A 99 3.86 -3.22 7.98
C GLY A 99 4.06 -3.99 9.28
N ASN A 100 3.11 -4.87 9.66
CA ASN A 100 3.11 -5.58 10.95
C ASN A 100 3.01 -7.11 10.75
N LYS A 101 3.19 -7.88 11.83
CA LYS A 101 3.21 -9.36 11.79
C LYS A 101 1.87 -9.97 12.14
N HIS A 102 1.57 -11.13 11.55
CA HIS A 102 0.43 -11.98 11.88
C HIS A 102 -0.91 -11.26 11.81
N VAL A 103 -1.05 -10.39 10.81
CA VAL A 103 -2.29 -9.68 10.49
C VAL A 103 -3.36 -10.70 10.14
N LEU A 104 -3.04 -11.62 9.23
CA LEU A 104 -3.82 -12.84 9.00
C LEU A 104 -3.17 -14.00 9.75
N ARG A 105 -3.98 -14.69 10.56
CA ARG A 105 -3.57 -15.74 11.50
C ARG A 105 -4.62 -16.84 11.56
N GLY A 106 -4.34 -17.93 12.28
CA GLY A 106 -5.18 -19.13 12.40
C GLY A 106 -6.69 -18.86 12.43
N ASP A 107 -7.16 -18.07 13.39
CA ASP A 107 -8.60 -17.75 13.57
C ASP A 107 -9.25 -17.13 12.33
N HIS A 108 -8.48 -16.40 11.52
CA HIS A 108 -8.96 -15.83 10.26
C HIS A 108 -9.08 -16.92 9.19
N PHE A 109 -8.05 -17.75 9.04
CA PHE A 109 -8.04 -18.85 8.07
C PHE A 109 -9.17 -19.85 8.31
N GLU A 110 -9.46 -20.12 9.58
CA GLU A 110 -10.58 -20.99 9.96
C GLU A 110 -11.96 -20.41 9.60
N ARG A 111 -12.08 -19.10 9.41
CA ARG A 111 -13.33 -18.43 9.02
C ARG A 111 -13.45 -18.18 7.52
N MET A 112 -12.33 -18.19 6.80
CA MET A 112 -12.31 -17.93 5.36
C MET A 112 -13.11 -18.96 4.56
N LYS A 113 -13.84 -18.49 3.56
CA LYS A 113 -14.56 -19.37 2.64
C LYS A 113 -13.61 -20.17 1.75
N ASP A 114 -14.11 -21.26 1.17
CA ASP A 114 -13.40 -21.98 0.13
C ASP A 114 -13.05 -21.04 -1.04
N GLY A 115 -11.79 -21.10 -1.48
CA GLY A 115 -11.28 -20.27 -2.57
C GLY A 115 -10.83 -18.86 -2.17
N ALA A 116 -10.79 -18.53 -0.87
CA ALA A 116 -10.29 -17.22 -0.43
C ALA A 116 -8.84 -16.97 -0.90
N ILE A 117 -8.59 -15.78 -1.46
CA ILE A 117 -7.29 -15.38 -2.02
C ILE A 117 -6.57 -14.46 -1.04
N LEU A 118 -5.33 -14.80 -0.69
CA LEU A 118 -4.48 -14.06 0.23
C LEU A 118 -3.30 -13.45 -0.52
N ALA A 119 -3.12 -12.15 -0.36
CA ALA A 119 -1.98 -11.41 -0.88
C ALA A 119 -1.42 -10.47 0.17
N ASN A 120 -0.16 -10.10 -0.02
CA ASN A 120 0.54 -9.16 0.83
C ASN A 120 1.19 -8.08 -0.03
N SER A 121 1.09 -6.82 0.39
CA SER A 121 1.79 -5.67 -0.22
C SER A 121 2.50 -4.82 0.83
N GLY A 122 2.67 -5.36 2.04
CA GLY A 122 3.39 -4.73 3.14
C GLY A 122 4.89 -5.00 3.11
N HIS A 123 5.51 -5.12 4.29
CA HIS A 123 6.98 -5.05 4.38
C HIS A 123 7.71 -6.38 4.06
N PHE A 124 7.19 -7.51 4.56
CA PHE A 124 7.73 -8.86 4.32
C PHE A 124 6.59 -9.88 4.33
N ASN A 125 6.91 -11.17 4.17
CA ASN A 125 5.93 -12.25 4.22
C ASN A 125 5.35 -12.55 5.61
N VAL A 126 5.75 -11.82 6.65
CA VAL A 126 5.32 -12.06 8.04
C VAL A 126 3.95 -11.49 8.37
N GLU A 127 3.35 -10.68 7.49
CA GLU A 127 1.98 -10.18 7.71
C GLU A 127 0.95 -11.32 7.69
N ILE A 128 1.26 -12.40 6.95
CA ILE A 128 0.47 -13.63 6.89
C ILE A 128 1.22 -14.68 7.69
N ASP A 129 0.56 -15.27 8.70
CA ASP A 129 1.13 -16.36 9.50
C ASP A 129 1.13 -17.67 8.70
N LEU A 130 2.13 -17.81 7.80
CA LEU A 130 2.32 -19.00 6.98
C LEU A 130 2.49 -20.28 7.81
N PRO A 131 3.25 -20.29 8.93
CA PRO A 131 3.30 -21.46 9.79
C PRO A 131 1.93 -21.90 10.33
N ALA A 132 1.04 -20.96 10.69
CA ALA A 132 -0.32 -21.31 11.08
C ALA A 132 -1.13 -21.88 9.91
N LEU A 133 -1.02 -21.29 8.72
CA LEU A 133 -1.69 -21.79 7.52
C LEU A 133 -1.22 -23.21 7.16
N GLU A 134 0.08 -23.48 7.22
CA GLU A 134 0.67 -24.81 7.01
C GLU A 134 0.19 -25.84 8.03
N ARG A 135 0.04 -25.46 9.30
CA ARG A 135 -0.52 -26.35 10.33
C ARG A 135 -1.99 -26.69 10.10
N LEU A 136 -2.76 -25.80 9.48
CA LEU A 136 -4.18 -26.03 9.16
C LEU A 136 -4.38 -26.81 7.85
N ALA A 137 -3.41 -26.73 6.94
CA ALA A 137 -3.42 -27.45 5.68
C ALA A 137 -3.10 -28.94 5.86
N ARG A 138 -3.69 -29.77 4.99
CA ARG A 138 -3.31 -31.17 4.78
C ARG A 138 -2.46 -31.36 3.53
N GLU A 139 -2.61 -30.48 2.56
CA GLU A 139 -1.86 -30.50 1.30
C GLU A 139 -1.58 -29.07 0.84
N LYS A 140 -0.41 -28.88 0.23
CA LYS A 140 0.00 -27.65 -0.43
C LYS A 140 0.44 -28.01 -1.84
N ARG A 141 -0.10 -27.32 -2.84
CA ARG A 141 0.33 -27.48 -4.24
C ARG A 141 0.46 -26.14 -4.94
N ARG A 142 1.38 -26.09 -5.91
CA ARG A 142 1.50 -24.96 -6.82
C ARG A 142 0.49 -25.13 -7.94
N VAL A 143 -0.45 -24.19 -8.07
CA VAL A 143 -1.48 -24.21 -9.14
C VAL A 143 -0.92 -23.60 -10.42
N ARG A 144 -0.14 -22.52 -10.29
CA ARG A 144 0.60 -21.86 -11.36
C ARG A 144 1.70 -20.99 -10.76
N ASP A 145 2.41 -20.26 -11.61
CA ASP A 145 3.40 -19.29 -11.14
C ASP A 145 2.76 -18.27 -10.19
N HIS A 146 3.39 -18.08 -9.03
CA HIS A 146 2.98 -17.17 -7.96
C HIS A 146 1.62 -17.47 -7.30
N LEU A 147 1.06 -18.66 -7.50
CA LEU A 147 -0.20 -19.09 -6.88
C LEU A 147 -0.06 -20.50 -6.27
N GLU A 148 -0.16 -20.57 -4.95
CA GLU A 148 -0.18 -21.80 -4.17
C GLU A 148 -1.57 -22.03 -3.59
N GLU A 149 -2.04 -23.27 -3.63
CA GLU A 149 -3.29 -23.69 -3.00
C GLU A 149 -2.95 -24.51 -1.76
N TYR A 150 -3.52 -24.09 -0.63
CA TYR A 150 -3.52 -24.79 0.64
C TYR A 150 -4.88 -25.45 0.83
N LEU A 151 -4.92 -26.78 0.71
CA LEU A 151 -6.11 -27.57 1.02
C LEU A 151 -6.16 -27.80 2.53
N LEU A 152 -7.15 -27.21 3.18
CA LEU A 152 -7.36 -27.33 4.62
C LEU A 152 -7.92 -28.71 4.99
N ARG A 153 -7.76 -29.09 6.26
CA ARG A 153 -8.24 -30.39 6.77
C ARG A 153 -9.75 -30.60 6.64
N ASP A 154 -10.52 -29.52 6.64
CA ASP A 154 -11.98 -29.53 6.45
C ASP A 154 -12.42 -29.54 4.98
N GLY A 155 -11.47 -29.53 4.04
CA GLY A 155 -11.74 -29.59 2.60
C GLY A 155 -11.83 -28.23 1.89
N ARG A 156 -11.84 -27.10 2.61
CA ARG A 156 -11.73 -25.77 1.99
C ARG A 156 -10.33 -25.52 1.46
N ARG A 157 -10.22 -24.63 0.48
CA ARG A 157 -8.98 -24.20 -0.14
C ARG A 157 -8.72 -22.74 0.16
N ILE A 158 -7.47 -22.42 0.47
CA ILE A 158 -6.97 -21.06 0.56
C ILE A 158 -5.89 -20.88 -0.52
N LEU A 159 -6.02 -19.80 -1.28
CA LEU A 159 -5.12 -19.45 -2.38
C LEU A 159 -4.13 -18.40 -1.88
N LEU A 160 -2.85 -18.74 -1.79
CA LEU A 160 -1.79 -17.82 -1.37
C LEU A 160 -1.03 -17.31 -2.59
N LEU A 161 -0.92 -15.99 -2.71
CA LEU A 161 -0.17 -15.36 -3.78
C LEU A 161 1.28 -15.05 -3.36
N GLY A 162 2.23 -15.31 -4.27
CA GLY A 162 3.62 -14.88 -4.14
C GLY A 162 4.36 -15.39 -2.90
N GLU A 163 3.98 -16.57 -2.37
CA GLU A 163 4.52 -17.13 -1.11
C GLU A 163 4.35 -16.16 0.09
N GLY A 164 3.33 -15.31 0.05
CA GLY A 164 3.10 -14.25 1.04
C GLY A 164 4.05 -13.06 0.94
N ARG A 165 4.99 -13.04 -0.01
CA ARG A 165 5.85 -11.87 -0.27
C ARG A 165 5.06 -10.75 -0.95
N LEU A 166 5.72 -9.63 -1.22
CA LEU A 166 5.12 -8.45 -1.85
C LEU A 166 4.58 -8.81 -3.25
N ILE A 167 3.26 -8.94 -3.37
CA ILE A 167 2.61 -9.47 -4.58
C ILE A 167 2.87 -8.61 -5.82
N ASN A 168 3.00 -7.31 -5.63
CA ASN A 168 3.29 -6.35 -6.69
C ASN A 168 4.69 -6.52 -7.29
N LEU A 169 5.63 -7.10 -6.55
CA LEU A 169 6.99 -7.43 -7.03
C LEU A 169 7.14 -8.91 -7.37
N ALA A 170 6.40 -9.78 -6.67
CA ALA A 170 6.51 -11.21 -6.85
C ALA A 170 5.83 -11.69 -8.14
N ALA A 171 4.70 -11.07 -8.52
CA ALA A 171 3.90 -11.49 -9.66
C ALA A 171 3.68 -10.39 -10.72
N ALA A 172 4.32 -9.22 -10.54
CA ALA A 172 4.27 -8.09 -11.46
C ALA A 172 5.59 -7.30 -11.42
N GLU A 173 5.64 -6.16 -12.12
CA GLU A 173 6.86 -5.36 -12.32
C GLU A 173 7.10 -4.29 -11.23
N GLY A 174 6.35 -4.36 -10.12
CA GLY A 174 6.38 -3.33 -9.09
C GLY A 174 5.79 -2.00 -9.54
N HIS A 175 6.31 -0.91 -8.96
CA HIS A 175 5.80 0.43 -9.23
C HIS A 175 6.26 0.90 -10.62
N PRO A 176 5.38 1.54 -11.42
CA PRO A 176 5.77 2.11 -12.70
C PRO A 176 6.91 3.13 -12.57
N ALA A 177 7.79 3.20 -13.57
CA ALA A 177 8.92 4.13 -13.60
C ALA A 177 8.50 5.59 -13.37
N ALA A 178 7.33 5.98 -13.87
CA ALA A 178 6.77 7.33 -13.74
C ALA A 178 6.38 7.72 -12.30
N VAL A 179 6.34 6.77 -11.35
CA VAL A 179 6.17 7.06 -9.92
C VAL A 179 7.51 6.90 -9.19
N MET A 180 8.32 5.94 -9.61
CA MET A 180 9.64 5.66 -9.02
C MET A 180 10.66 6.77 -9.28
N ASP A 181 10.52 7.55 -10.36
CA ASP A 181 11.41 8.67 -10.68
C ASP A 181 11.50 9.70 -9.53
N MET A 182 10.38 10.03 -8.88
CA MET A 182 10.35 10.92 -7.72
C MET A 182 11.06 10.31 -6.51
N SER A 183 10.85 9.02 -6.24
CA SER A 183 11.52 8.30 -5.15
C SER A 183 13.03 8.27 -5.34
N PHE A 184 13.50 7.97 -6.56
CA PHE A 184 14.92 7.95 -6.89
C PHE A 184 15.54 9.34 -6.95
N ALA A 185 14.79 10.36 -7.40
CA ALA A 185 15.24 11.75 -7.33
C ALA A 185 15.44 12.20 -5.87
N ASN A 186 14.52 11.85 -4.96
CA ASN A 186 14.71 12.11 -3.53
C ASN A 186 15.95 11.42 -2.98
N GLN A 187 16.17 10.13 -3.32
CA GLN A 187 17.37 9.41 -2.87
C GLN A 187 18.65 10.06 -3.39
N SER A 188 18.70 10.37 -4.70
CA SER A 188 19.86 10.98 -5.34
C SER A 188 20.20 12.35 -4.73
N LEU A 189 19.21 13.24 -4.60
CA LEU A 189 19.41 14.57 -4.01
C LEU A 189 19.72 14.50 -2.52
N SER A 190 19.17 13.53 -1.79
CA SER A 190 19.52 13.31 -0.38
C SER A 190 20.97 12.85 -0.23
N VAL A 191 21.45 11.96 -1.10
CA VAL A 191 22.87 11.55 -1.12
C VAL A 191 23.76 12.75 -1.45
N GLU A 192 23.40 13.56 -2.43
CA GLU A 192 24.11 14.81 -2.74
C GLU A 192 24.18 15.74 -1.51
N TYR A 193 23.07 15.91 -0.79
CA TYR A 193 23.02 16.69 0.44
C TYR A 193 23.94 16.13 1.53
N LEU A 194 23.95 14.81 1.73
CA LEU A 194 24.84 14.15 2.69
C LEU A 194 26.32 14.33 2.33
N VAL A 195 26.67 14.29 1.04
CA VAL A 195 28.06 14.55 0.60
C VAL A 195 28.47 15.98 0.89
N LYS A 196 27.58 16.96 0.64
CA LYS A 196 27.88 18.40 0.80
C LYS A 196 27.81 18.88 2.25
N GLN A 197 26.82 18.43 3.00
CA GLN A 197 26.45 18.96 4.32
C GLN A 197 26.46 17.89 5.41
N GLY A 198 26.63 16.60 5.08
CA GLY A 198 26.45 15.51 6.05
C GLY A 198 27.43 15.52 7.22
N ARG A 199 28.60 16.18 7.09
CA ARG A 199 29.56 16.31 8.20
C ARG A 199 29.04 17.13 9.37
N SER A 200 28.09 18.04 9.14
CA SER A 200 27.46 18.83 10.20
C SER A 200 26.25 18.14 10.82
N LEU A 201 25.81 17.01 10.26
CA LEU A 201 24.68 16.25 10.78
C LEU A 201 25.15 15.30 11.88
N GLY A 202 24.39 15.24 12.97
CA GLY A 202 24.58 14.21 14.00
C GLY A 202 24.17 12.81 13.50
N ASN A 203 24.61 11.77 14.23
CA ASN A 203 24.28 10.37 13.95
C ASN A 203 22.84 10.02 14.36
N THR A 204 21.86 10.64 13.70
CA THR A 204 20.43 10.46 13.92
C THR A 204 19.70 10.33 12.58
N VAL A 205 18.40 10.01 12.63
CA VAL A 205 17.57 9.96 11.43
C VAL A 205 17.12 11.39 11.08
N HIS A 206 17.58 11.89 9.94
CA HIS A 206 17.21 13.21 9.43
C HIS A 206 16.09 13.11 8.40
N PRO A 207 15.06 13.98 8.42
CA PRO A 207 14.10 14.09 7.33
C PRO A 207 14.78 14.60 6.06
N VAL A 208 14.15 14.39 4.90
CA VAL A 208 14.60 15.04 3.66
C VAL A 208 14.35 16.55 3.79
N PRO A 209 15.34 17.42 3.50
CA PRO A 209 15.13 18.87 3.46
C PRO A 209 13.94 19.26 2.59
N ALA A 210 13.08 20.16 3.09
CA ALA A 210 11.86 20.56 2.38
C ALA A 210 12.12 21.16 0.99
N GLU A 211 13.28 21.81 0.81
CA GLU A 211 13.70 22.33 -0.49
C GLU A 211 13.96 21.23 -1.52
N ILE A 212 14.53 20.10 -1.11
CA ILE A 212 14.77 18.95 -1.99
C ILE A 212 13.43 18.36 -2.43
N ASP A 213 12.51 18.15 -1.49
CA ASP A 213 11.18 17.60 -1.78
C ASP A 213 10.38 18.51 -2.73
N ARG A 214 10.43 19.83 -2.51
CA ARG A 214 9.85 20.83 -3.41
C ARG A 214 10.52 20.81 -4.79
N ARG A 215 11.85 20.71 -4.86
CA ARG A 215 12.60 20.63 -6.11
C ARG A 215 12.20 19.40 -6.92
N VAL A 216 12.03 18.24 -6.27
CA VAL A 216 11.53 17.01 -6.92
C VAL A 216 10.13 17.24 -7.51
N ALA A 217 9.22 17.85 -6.75
CA ALA A 217 7.87 18.15 -7.25
C ALA A 217 7.89 19.08 -8.47
N CYS A 218 8.68 20.17 -8.43
CA CYS A 218 8.83 21.09 -9.56
C CYS A 218 9.41 20.40 -10.81
N MET A 219 10.46 19.59 -10.65
CA MET A 219 11.04 18.83 -11.76
C MET A 219 10.03 17.84 -12.37
N LYS A 220 9.23 17.18 -11.54
CA LYS A 220 8.18 16.27 -12.01
C LYS A 220 7.08 16.98 -12.78
N LEU A 221 6.60 18.12 -12.29
CA LEU A 221 5.60 18.91 -13.00
C LEU A 221 6.14 19.39 -14.35
N ALA A 222 7.36 19.92 -14.36
CA ALA A 222 8.03 20.36 -15.59
C ALA A 222 8.22 19.21 -16.60
N SER A 223 8.60 18.01 -16.16
CA SER A 223 8.78 16.86 -17.05
C SER A 223 7.46 16.35 -17.65
N LEU A 224 6.33 16.65 -17.01
CA LEU A 224 4.98 16.37 -17.51
C LEU A 224 4.41 17.53 -18.35
N GLY A 225 5.14 18.63 -18.52
CA GLY A 225 4.65 19.84 -19.20
C GLY A 225 3.56 20.58 -18.41
N ILE A 226 3.50 20.39 -17.09
CA ILE A 226 2.48 20.98 -16.20
C ILE A 226 3.05 22.25 -15.56
N GLY A 227 2.43 23.39 -15.87
CA GLY A 227 2.65 24.66 -15.16
C GLY A 227 1.80 24.76 -13.90
N ILE A 228 2.28 25.51 -12.91
CA ILE A 228 1.52 25.90 -11.71
C ILE A 228 1.64 27.40 -11.48
N ASP A 229 0.65 27.98 -10.83
CA ASP A 229 0.65 29.40 -10.49
C ASP A 229 1.72 29.74 -9.45
N THR A 230 2.17 30.99 -9.46
CA THR A 230 2.98 31.60 -8.40
C THR A 230 2.12 32.57 -7.63
N LEU A 231 2.32 32.66 -6.31
CA LEU A 231 1.63 33.65 -5.51
C LEU A 231 2.01 35.06 -5.98
N THR A 232 1.02 35.96 -5.98
CA THR A 232 1.30 37.39 -6.14
C THR A 232 1.90 37.94 -4.83
N PRO A 233 2.62 39.08 -4.88
CA PRO A 233 3.15 39.70 -3.67
C PRO A 233 2.09 39.96 -2.58
N ASP A 234 0.86 40.28 -2.98
CA ASP A 234 -0.23 40.51 -2.04
C ASP A 234 -0.75 39.21 -1.42
N GLN A 235 -0.77 38.10 -2.17
CA GLN A 235 -1.10 36.78 -1.62
C GLN A 235 -0.02 36.26 -0.67
N GLU A 236 1.26 36.53 -0.95
CA GLU A 236 2.36 36.22 -0.03
C GLU A 236 2.21 37.00 1.27
N ARG A 237 1.98 38.31 1.17
CA ARG A 237 1.77 39.18 2.34
C ARG A 237 0.59 38.71 3.18
N TYR A 238 -0.56 38.41 2.55
CA TYR A 238 -1.74 37.89 3.24
C TYR A 238 -1.43 36.61 4.03
N ARG A 239 -0.66 35.67 3.47
CA ARG A 239 -0.30 34.42 4.15
C ARG A 239 0.64 34.60 5.35
N GLU A 240 1.41 35.67 5.38
CA GLU A 240 2.34 35.98 6.48
C GLU A 240 1.69 36.82 7.58
N THR A 241 0.50 37.39 7.33
CA THR A 241 -0.16 38.33 8.24
C THR A 241 -1.50 37.81 8.74
N TRP A 242 -1.71 37.79 10.06
CA TRP A 242 -2.99 37.47 10.71
C TRP A 242 -4.01 38.64 10.71
N SER A 243 -3.66 39.77 10.08
CA SER A 243 -4.41 41.02 10.16
C SER A 243 -5.67 41.04 9.29
N GLU A 244 -5.78 40.13 8.32
CA GLU A 244 -6.87 40.13 7.33
C GLU A 244 -7.73 38.86 7.36
N GLY A 245 -7.46 37.93 8.29
CA GLY A 245 -8.20 36.66 8.43
C GLY A 245 -7.36 35.56 9.08
N THR A 246 -7.99 34.39 9.31
CA THR A 246 -7.36 33.21 9.96
C THR A 246 -6.19 32.66 9.18
#